data_AF-A0A0H3DA98-F1
#
_entry.id   AF-A0A0H3DA98-F1
#
_cell.length_a   1.000
_cell.length_b   1.000
_cell.length_c   1.000
_cell.angle_alpha   90.00
_cell.angle_beta   90.00
_cell.angle_gamma   90.00
#
_symmetry.space_group_name_H-M   'P 1'
#
loop_
_entity.id
_entity.type
_entity.pdbx_description
1 polymer ?
#
loop_
_entity_poly.entity_id
_entity_poly.type
_entity_poly.pdbx_seq_one_letter_code
_entity_poly.pdbx_strand_id
1 'polypeptide(L)'
;MLGSRFALRVMDWRDSNIVLGEQMNTRGFDSSRLLPSHKGVGILRPDGDTSVGADVLAMTVRTYYMPNEDWRTICEQGRTLREAAGTLTGHAAGQDTMPVLDHAAAVKAIGAGHAVDAVQSPGELPEVLASLVEYLGDDLSPDGRDFVPTAELLSALEIDRKTFAQQMTDAGCRPTRDRVTSEDGETRQVRGYLTAEIRIAIDRAAAGTGAADEDDQR
;
A
#
# COMPACT_ATOMS: atom_id res chain seq x y z
N MET A 1 -21.76 4.56 -18.63
CA MET A 1 -21.34 3.65 -17.54
C MET A 1 -22.07 2.34 -17.77
N LEU A 2 -21.35 1.26 -18.06
CA LEU A 2 -21.91 -0.09 -18.09
C LEU A 2 -21.99 -0.64 -16.65
N GLY A 3 -22.95 -1.52 -16.40
CA GLY A 3 -23.07 -2.30 -15.17
C GLY A 3 -24.12 -1.80 -14.17
N SER A 4 -24.84 -2.77 -13.60
CA SER A 4 -25.74 -2.56 -12.46
C SER A 4 -24.96 -2.23 -11.19
N ARG A 5 -25.50 -1.32 -10.37
CA ARG A 5 -24.90 -0.88 -9.10
C ARG A 5 -25.88 -1.11 -7.96
N PHE A 6 -25.38 -1.55 -6.82
CA PHE A 6 -26.18 -1.73 -5.62
C PHE A 6 -25.49 -1.08 -4.42
N ALA A 7 -26.19 -0.19 -3.71
CA ALA A 7 -25.69 0.49 -2.53
C ALA A 7 -26.57 0.18 -1.31
N LEU A 8 -25.98 -0.49 -0.32
CA LEU A 8 -26.51 -0.52 1.05
C LEU A 8 -26.27 0.85 1.72
N ARG A 9 -26.73 1.02 2.97
CA ARG A 9 -26.49 2.25 3.74
C ARG A 9 -25.00 2.59 3.80
N VAL A 10 -24.67 3.82 3.40
CA VAL A 10 -23.33 4.42 3.49
C VAL A 10 -23.35 5.63 4.44
N MET A 11 -22.19 6.27 4.65
CA MET A 11 -22.05 7.34 5.63
C MET A 11 -22.61 8.67 5.14
N ASP A 12 -22.31 9.06 3.90
CA ASP A 12 -22.77 10.33 3.34
C ASP A 12 -23.22 10.23 1.87
N TRP A 13 -23.77 11.34 1.37
CA TRP A 13 -24.26 11.41 -0.01
C TRP A 13 -23.13 11.29 -1.05
N ARG A 14 -21.87 11.59 -0.68
CA ARG A 14 -20.71 11.47 -1.59
C ARG A 14 -20.40 10.00 -1.81
N ASP A 15 -20.34 9.20 -0.76
CA ASP A 15 -20.21 7.74 -0.84
C ASP A 15 -21.34 7.14 -1.68
N SER A 16 -22.57 7.63 -1.48
CA SER A 16 -23.73 7.19 -2.25
C SER A 16 -23.56 7.46 -3.75
N ASN A 17 -23.06 8.64 -4.13
CA ASN A 17 -22.82 8.99 -5.53
C ASN A 17 -21.62 8.25 -6.14
N ILE A 18 -20.61 7.88 -5.34
CA ILE A 18 -19.49 7.03 -5.82
C ILE A 18 -20.04 5.67 -6.27
N VAL A 19 -20.95 5.07 -5.49
CA VAL A 19 -21.51 3.76 -5.81
C VAL A 19 -22.57 3.85 -6.88
N LEU A 20 -23.57 4.73 -6.73
CA LEU A 20 -24.75 4.79 -7.60
C LEU A 20 -24.53 5.63 -8.87
N GLY A 21 -23.50 6.47 -8.89
CA GLY A 21 -23.19 7.41 -9.96
C GLY A 21 -23.44 8.86 -9.56
N GLU A 22 -22.81 9.76 -10.30
CA GLU A 22 -22.85 11.19 -10.00
C GLU A 22 -24.28 11.75 -9.99
N GLN A 23 -24.55 12.65 -9.04
CA GLN A 23 -25.82 13.36 -8.87
C GLN A 23 -27.04 12.46 -8.61
N MET A 24 -26.85 11.18 -8.28
CA MET A 24 -27.97 10.29 -7.91
C MET A 24 -28.71 10.79 -6.67
N ASN A 25 -27.98 11.34 -5.70
CA ASN A 25 -28.58 11.98 -4.52
C ASN A 25 -29.55 13.11 -4.89
N THR A 26 -29.20 13.95 -5.87
CA THR A 26 -30.04 15.05 -6.38
C THR A 26 -31.27 14.53 -7.12
N ARG A 27 -31.17 13.33 -7.69
CA ARG A 27 -32.30 12.63 -8.32
C ARG A 27 -33.15 11.81 -7.33
N GLY A 28 -32.93 12.00 -6.03
CA GLY A 28 -33.70 11.35 -4.97
C GLY A 28 -33.15 9.98 -4.53
N PHE A 29 -32.05 9.52 -5.10
CA PHE A 29 -31.44 8.23 -4.80
C PHE A 29 -30.18 8.40 -3.95
N ASP A 30 -30.38 8.41 -2.63
CA ASP A 30 -29.32 8.62 -1.65
C ASP A 30 -29.33 7.52 -0.59
N SER A 31 -28.37 6.60 -0.69
CA SER A 31 -28.23 5.46 0.22
C SER A 31 -27.79 5.87 1.63
N SER A 32 -27.22 7.07 1.83
CA SER A 32 -26.90 7.58 3.17
C SER A 32 -28.15 7.91 3.99
N ARG A 33 -29.29 8.11 3.32
CA ARG A 33 -30.59 8.35 3.97
C ARG A 33 -31.28 7.07 4.45
N LEU A 34 -30.76 5.89 4.11
CA LEU A 34 -31.27 4.64 4.66
C LEU A 34 -31.00 4.58 6.17
N LEU A 35 -32.01 4.22 6.97
CA LEU A 35 -31.88 4.14 8.42
C LEU A 35 -31.06 2.91 8.86
N PRO A 36 -30.43 2.93 10.05
CA PRO A 36 -29.68 1.77 10.56
C PRO A 36 -30.55 0.51 10.73
N SER A 37 -31.86 0.69 10.92
CA SER A 37 -32.87 -0.37 11.01
C SER A 37 -33.19 -1.04 9.68
N HIS A 38 -32.84 -0.42 8.54
CA HIS A 38 -33.10 -0.96 7.20
C HIS A 38 -32.07 -2.02 6.79
N LYS A 39 -31.94 -3.08 7.60
CA LYS A 39 -31.02 -4.19 7.32
C LYS A 39 -31.40 -4.87 6.00
N GLY A 40 -30.38 -5.07 5.15
CA GLY A 40 -30.54 -5.68 3.82
C GLY A 40 -31.28 -4.82 2.80
N VAL A 41 -31.66 -3.58 3.12
CA VAL A 41 -32.27 -2.67 2.14
C VAL A 41 -31.17 -1.85 1.47
N GLY A 42 -31.26 -1.71 0.15
CA GLY A 42 -30.36 -0.87 -0.63
C GLY A 42 -31.02 -0.29 -1.87
N ILE A 43 -30.28 0.55 -2.59
CA ILE A 43 -30.69 1.13 -3.86
C ILE A 43 -29.99 0.38 -4.99
N LEU A 44 -30.78 -0.19 -5.91
CA LEU A 44 -30.32 -0.84 -7.12
C LEU A 44 -30.51 0.12 -8.31
N ARG A 45 -29.41 0.45 -8.97
CA ARG A 45 -29.41 1.09 -10.28
C ARG A 45 -29.17 0.00 -11.33
N PRO A 46 -30.17 -0.34 -12.17
CA PRO A 46 -30.01 -1.34 -13.21
C PRO A 46 -29.04 -0.85 -14.30
N ASP A 47 -28.59 -1.77 -15.15
CA ASP A 47 -27.87 -1.40 -16.35
C ASP A 47 -28.82 -0.75 -17.36
N GLY A 48 -28.32 0.21 -18.15
CA GLY A 48 -29.12 0.98 -19.11
C GLY A 48 -29.68 0.15 -20.27
N ASP A 49 -29.14 -1.05 -20.49
CA ASP A 49 -29.51 -1.95 -21.60
C ASP A 49 -30.38 -3.14 -21.14
N THR A 50 -30.70 -3.22 -19.84
CA THR A 50 -31.64 -4.24 -19.37
C THR A 50 -33.06 -3.86 -19.74
N SER A 51 -33.64 -4.63 -20.67
CA SER A 51 -35.01 -4.60 -21.21
C SER A 51 -36.15 -4.75 -20.18
N VAL A 52 -35.84 -4.67 -18.89
CA VAL A 52 -36.82 -4.64 -17.79
C VAL A 52 -36.99 -3.19 -17.33
N GLY A 53 -37.97 -2.50 -17.91
CA GLY A 53 -38.38 -1.17 -17.49
C GLY A 53 -37.37 -0.08 -17.84
N ALA A 54 -37.26 0.23 -19.13
CA ALA A 54 -36.40 1.26 -19.74
C ALA A 54 -36.54 2.71 -19.20
N ASP A 55 -37.26 2.89 -18.09
CA ASP A 55 -37.57 4.17 -17.46
C ASP A 55 -37.28 4.18 -15.93
N VAL A 56 -36.79 3.08 -15.35
CA VAL A 56 -36.46 3.03 -13.91
C VAL A 56 -35.00 3.39 -13.69
N LEU A 57 -34.75 4.64 -13.32
CA LEU A 57 -33.40 5.15 -13.02
C LEU A 57 -32.71 4.36 -11.89
N ALA A 58 -33.45 4.06 -10.82
CA ALA A 58 -33.03 3.21 -9.71
C ALA A 58 -34.26 2.79 -8.87
N MET A 59 -34.10 1.77 -8.04
CA MET A 59 -35.15 1.23 -7.18
C MET A 59 -34.62 0.86 -5.80
N THR A 60 -35.45 1.01 -4.76
CA THR A 60 -35.13 0.47 -3.43
C THR A 60 -35.52 -1.00 -3.37
N VAL A 61 -34.56 -1.87 -3.04
CA VAL A 61 -34.76 -3.31 -2.95
C VAL A 61 -34.33 -3.84 -1.58
N ARG A 62 -34.91 -4.96 -1.17
CA ARG A 62 -34.51 -5.71 0.03
C ARG A 62 -33.87 -7.02 -0.39
N THR A 63 -32.67 -7.27 0.10
CA THR A 63 -31.97 -8.54 -0.09
C THR A 63 -32.56 -9.62 0.79
N TYR A 64 -32.43 -10.88 0.36
CA TYR A 64 -32.68 -12.02 1.22
C TYR A 64 -31.59 -12.11 2.29
N TYR A 65 -32.00 -12.45 3.51
CA TYR A 65 -31.07 -12.76 4.59
C TYR A 65 -30.68 -14.23 4.49
N MET A 66 -29.39 -14.51 4.56
CA MET A 66 -28.84 -15.86 4.62
C MET A 66 -28.01 -15.96 5.91
N PRO A 67 -28.39 -16.82 6.87
CA PRO A 67 -27.59 -17.03 8.06
C PRO A 67 -26.29 -17.76 7.70
N ASN A 68 -25.28 -17.63 8.57
CA ASN A 68 -23.95 -18.22 8.34
C ASN A 68 -23.98 -19.76 8.29
N GLU A 69 -24.95 -20.41 8.95
CA GLU A 69 -25.10 -21.86 8.91
C GLU A 69 -25.50 -22.35 7.52
N ASP A 70 -26.53 -21.75 6.91
CA ASP A 70 -26.96 -22.05 5.53
C ASP A 70 -25.83 -21.76 4.53
N TRP A 71 -25.13 -20.64 4.71
CA TRP A 71 -23.97 -20.29 3.89
C TRP A 71 -22.87 -21.36 3.94
N ARG A 72 -22.54 -21.87 5.14
CA ARG A 72 -21.55 -22.95 5.30
C ARG A 72 -21.99 -24.22 4.60
N THR A 73 -23.26 -24.62 4.75
CA THR A 73 -23.80 -25.80 4.08
C THR A 73 -23.65 -25.69 2.57
N ILE A 74 -23.96 -24.52 1.97
CA ILE A 74 -23.77 -24.29 0.52
C ILE A 74 -22.29 -24.34 0.14
N CYS A 75 -21.39 -23.74 0.93
CA CYS A 75 -19.96 -23.77 0.67
C CYS A 75 -19.38 -25.20 0.74
N GLU A 76 -19.81 -26.00 1.71
CA GLU A 76 -19.40 -27.41 1.85
C GLU A 76 -19.84 -28.23 0.63
N GLN A 77 -21.10 -28.08 0.20
CA GLN A 77 -21.60 -28.72 -1.02
C GLN A 77 -20.80 -28.30 -2.25
N GLY A 78 -20.56 -26.99 -2.41
CA GLY A 78 -19.76 -26.45 -3.49
C GLY A 78 -18.33 -26.99 -3.47
N ARG A 79 -17.73 -27.14 -2.29
CA ARG A 79 -16.41 -27.74 -2.12
C ARG A 79 -16.39 -29.19 -2.59
N THR A 80 -17.32 -30.03 -2.13
CA THR A 80 -17.41 -31.44 -2.54
C THR A 80 -17.54 -31.58 -4.06
N LEU A 81 -18.39 -30.75 -4.69
CA LEU A 81 -18.54 -30.75 -6.15
C LEU A 81 -17.24 -30.35 -6.86
N ARG A 82 -16.51 -29.35 -6.33
CA ARG A 82 -15.24 -28.90 -6.91
C ARG A 82 -14.12 -29.91 -6.73
N GLU A 83 -14.09 -30.64 -5.62
CA GLU A 83 -13.16 -31.76 -5.37
C GLU A 83 -13.41 -32.87 -6.38
N ALA A 84 -14.67 -33.29 -6.54
CA ALA A 84 -15.05 -34.31 -7.52
C ALA A 84 -14.71 -33.91 -8.97
N ALA A 85 -14.84 -32.62 -9.31
CA ALA A 85 -14.49 -32.08 -10.62
C ALA A 85 -12.99 -31.80 -10.81
N GLY A 86 -12.15 -31.97 -9.77
CA GLY A 86 -10.70 -31.70 -9.84
C GLY A 86 -10.35 -30.22 -10.05
N THR A 87 -11.21 -29.30 -9.60
CA THR A 87 -11.06 -27.84 -9.83
C THR A 87 -10.53 -27.05 -8.63
N LEU A 88 -10.18 -27.72 -7.53
CA LEU A 88 -9.51 -27.09 -6.40
C LEU A 88 -8.00 -27.13 -6.58
N THR A 89 -7.35 -25.99 -6.38
CA THR A 89 -5.89 -25.83 -6.45
C THR A 89 -5.39 -24.86 -5.37
N GLY A 90 -4.09 -24.86 -5.11
CA GLY A 90 -3.44 -23.95 -4.16
C GLY A 90 -4.06 -24.01 -2.76
N HIS A 91 -4.18 -22.86 -2.12
CA HIS A 91 -4.79 -22.73 -0.80
C HIS A 91 -6.22 -23.28 -0.73
N ALA A 92 -7.00 -23.20 -1.81
CA ALA A 92 -8.37 -23.74 -1.82
C ALA A 92 -8.40 -25.27 -1.69
N ALA A 93 -7.37 -25.96 -2.20
CA ALA A 93 -7.15 -27.39 -2.04
C ALA A 93 -6.47 -27.75 -0.69
N GLY A 94 -6.23 -26.78 0.18
CA GLY A 94 -5.46 -26.98 1.42
C GLY A 94 -3.95 -27.09 1.18
N GLN A 95 -3.47 -26.74 -0.01
CA GLN A 95 -2.04 -26.70 -0.29
C GLN A 95 -1.49 -25.41 0.31
N ASP A 96 -0.56 -25.53 1.25
CA ASP A 96 0.22 -24.41 1.74
C ASP A 96 1.29 -24.05 0.70
N THR A 97 0.81 -23.56 -0.44
CA THR A 97 1.67 -22.95 -1.45
C THR A 97 1.89 -21.51 -1.04
N MET A 98 2.69 -21.27 0.01
CA MET A 98 3.38 -19.99 0.07
C MET A 98 4.10 -19.84 -1.27
N PRO A 99 3.76 -18.85 -2.11
CA PRO A 99 4.54 -18.62 -3.30
C PRO A 99 5.94 -18.30 -2.79
N VAL A 100 6.90 -19.19 -3.07
CA VAL A 100 8.31 -18.85 -2.97
C VAL A 100 8.51 -17.77 -4.02
N LEU A 101 8.33 -16.53 -3.58
CA LEU A 101 8.68 -15.37 -4.37
C LEU A 101 10.18 -15.47 -4.57
N ASP A 102 10.57 -15.86 -5.79
CA ASP A 102 11.90 -15.55 -6.26
C ASP A 102 11.99 -14.02 -6.30
N HIS A 103 12.57 -13.46 -5.23
CA HIS A 103 12.75 -12.04 -5.08
C HIS A 103 13.49 -11.44 -6.29
N ALA A 104 14.41 -12.19 -6.92
CA ALA A 104 15.10 -11.73 -8.11
C ALA A 104 14.16 -11.62 -9.32
N ALA A 105 13.27 -12.60 -9.52
CA ALA A 105 12.26 -12.56 -10.58
C ALA A 105 11.19 -11.47 -10.34
N ALA A 106 10.77 -11.26 -9.09
CA ALA A 106 9.83 -10.21 -8.72
C ALA A 106 10.41 -8.81 -8.94
N VAL A 107 11.68 -8.59 -8.55
CA VAL A 107 12.40 -7.34 -8.81
C VAL A 107 12.56 -7.10 -10.32
N LYS A 108 12.88 -8.13 -11.11
CA LYS A 108 12.99 -8.01 -12.57
C LYS A 108 11.65 -7.67 -13.24
N ALA A 109 10.54 -8.22 -12.76
CA ALA A 109 9.21 -7.96 -13.30
C ALA A 109 8.71 -6.54 -12.96
N ILE A 110 9.05 -6.02 -11.78
CA ILE A 110 8.73 -4.64 -11.36
C ILE A 110 9.66 -3.64 -12.06
N GLY A 111 10.95 -4.00 -12.21
CA GLY A 111 11.97 -3.20 -12.88
C GLY A 111 11.81 -3.12 -14.39
N ALA A 112 11.07 -4.03 -15.03
CA ALA A 112 10.81 -4.00 -16.48
C ALA A 112 10.00 -2.76 -16.94
N GLY A 113 9.42 -1.98 -16.01
CA GLY A 113 8.77 -0.71 -16.30
C GLY A 113 9.65 0.53 -16.13
N HIS A 114 10.88 0.41 -15.63
CA HIS A 114 11.88 1.48 -15.54
C HIS A 114 13.24 0.87 -15.85
N ALA A 115 13.53 0.71 -17.14
CA ALA A 115 14.92 0.60 -17.58
C ALA A 115 15.58 1.98 -17.38
N VAL A 116 15.98 2.26 -16.14
CA VAL A 116 17.17 3.05 -15.90
C VAL A 116 18.30 2.04 -15.80
N ASP A 117 19.17 2.06 -16.80
CA ASP A 117 20.49 1.45 -16.75
C ASP A 117 21.23 1.99 -15.52
N ALA A 118 21.08 1.32 -14.39
CA ALA A 118 22.00 1.42 -13.28
C ALA A 118 22.77 0.11 -13.26
N VAL A 119 23.83 0.07 -14.08
CA VAL A 119 24.97 -0.79 -13.82
C VAL A 119 25.52 -0.34 -12.46
N GLN A 120 25.02 -0.92 -11.38
CA GLN A 120 25.63 -0.79 -10.07
C GLN A 120 26.96 -1.53 -10.12
N SER A 121 28.05 -0.78 -10.22
CA SER A 121 29.37 -1.31 -9.91
C SER A 121 29.35 -1.81 -8.46
N PRO A 122 29.85 -3.03 -8.18
CA PRO A 122 29.95 -3.50 -6.80
C PRO A 122 30.95 -2.60 -6.05
N GLY A 123 30.47 -1.86 -5.06
CA GLY A 123 31.32 -1.07 -4.16
C GLY A 123 30.99 0.42 -4.04
N GLU A 124 29.97 0.92 -4.73
CA GLU A 124 29.55 2.32 -4.59
C GLU A 124 28.35 2.44 -3.63
N LEU A 125 28.48 3.31 -2.63
CA LEU A 125 27.43 3.61 -1.67
C LEU A 125 26.17 4.07 -2.44
N PRO A 126 24.94 3.61 -2.08
CA PRO A 126 23.72 4.09 -2.72
C PRO A 126 23.67 5.61 -2.78
N GLU A 127 23.28 6.17 -3.93
CA GLU A 127 23.34 7.62 -4.22
C GLU A 127 22.79 8.47 -3.07
N VAL A 128 21.64 8.11 -2.49
CA VAL A 128 21.05 8.83 -1.36
C VAL A 128 21.95 8.84 -0.12
N LEU A 129 22.59 7.72 0.20
CA LEU A 129 23.49 7.66 1.34
C LEU A 129 24.76 8.47 1.07
N ALA A 130 25.26 8.49 -0.17
CA ALA A 130 26.38 9.33 -0.57
C ALA A 130 26.04 10.83 -0.44
N SER A 131 24.88 11.26 -0.93
CA SER A 131 24.42 12.64 -0.77
C SER A 131 24.17 13.02 0.69
N LEU A 132 23.73 12.08 1.53
CA LEU A 132 23.62 12.30 2.97
C LEU A 132 24.97 12.45 3.67
N VAL A 133 25.98 11.66 3.27
CA VAL A 133 27.35 11.82 3.78
C VAL A 133 27.90 13.19 3.41
N GLU A 134 27.72 13.61 2.15
CA GLU A 134 28.15 14.92 1.67
C GLU A 134 27.46 16.07 2.40
N TYR A 135 26.14 15.97 2.60
CA TYR A 135 25.36 17.01 3.26
C TYR A 135 25.60 17.09 4.77
N LEU A 136 25.60 15.94 5.45
CA LEU A 136 25.68 15.89 6.92
C LEU A 136 27.13 16.06 7.40
N GLY A 137 28.13 15.52 6.70
CA GLY A 137 29.54 15.66 7.06
C GLY A 137 29.80 15.38 8.55
N ASP A 138 30.28 16.41 9.26
CA ASP A 138 30.61 16.35 10.70
C ASP A 138 29.40 16.00 11.60
N ASP A 139 28.17 16.24 11.15
CA ASP A 139 26.95 15.86 11.88
C ASP A 139 26.80 14.34 12.03
N LEU A 140 27.46 13.55 11.19
CA LEU A 140 27.50 12.09 11.32
C LEU A 140 28.53 11.64 12.38
N SER A 141 29.34 12.53 12.94
CA SER A 141 30.23 12.21 14.08
C SER A 141 29.44 11.68 15.28
N PRO A 142 30.02 10.83 16.16
CA PRO A 142 29.42 10.50 17.46
C PRO A 142 29.07 11.72 18.32
N ASP A 143 29.79 12.82 18.14
CA ASP A 143 29.55 14.09 18.84
C ASP A 143 28.74 15.09 17.99
N GLY A 144 28.29 14.67 16.81
CA GLY A 144 27.43 15.44 15.92
C GLY A 144 25.99 15.49 16.41
N ARG A 145 25.08 16.02 15.59
CA ARG A 145 23.66 16.04 15.95
C ARG A 145 23.06 14.64 15.98
N ASP A 146 22.18 14.38 16.94
CA ASP A 146 21.54 13.07 17.08
C ASP A 146 20.43 12.82 16.05
N PHE A 147 19.75 13.88 15.60
CA PHE A 147 18.53 13.78 14.80
C PHE A 147 18.45 14.81 13.68
N VAL A 148 17.94 14.37 12.53
CA VAL A 148 17.72 15.21 11.35
C VAL A 148 16.27 15.14 10.87
N PRO A 149 15.54 16.28 10.82
CA PRO A 149 14.19 16.32 10.26
C PRO A 149 14.14 15.89 8.80
N THR A 150 13.11 15.12 8.41
CA THR A 150 12.93 14.71 7.00
C THR A 150 12.75 15.93 6.08
N ALA A 151 12.07 16.99 6.55
CA ALA A 151 11.85 18.18 5.74
C ALA A 151 13.15 18.90 5.37
N GLU A 152 14.14 18.86 6.26
CA GLU A 152 15.46 19.45 6.01
C GLU A 152 16.20 18.65 4.93
N LEU A 153 16.25 17.32 5.05
CA LEU A 153 16.89 16.44 4.06
C LEU A 153 16.26 16.58 2.68
N LEU A 154 14.92 16.64 2.59
CA LEU A 154 14.24 16.83 1.31
C LEU A 154 14.56 18.20 0.68
N SER A 155 14.70 19.24 1.50
CA SER A 155 15.04 20.58 1.03
C SER A 155 16.51 20.67 0.61
N ALA A 156 17.41 20.02 1.33
CA ALA A 156 18.85 20.08 1.08
C ALA A 156 19.27 19.23 -0.13
N LEU A 157 18.66 18.05 -0.28
CA LEU A 157 18.99 17.10 -1.35
C LEU A 157 18.12 17.29 -2.61
N GLU A 158 17.19 18.27 -2.59
CA GLU A 158 16.25 18.56 -3.69
C GLU A 158 15.50 17.33 -4.24
N ILE A 159 15.23 16.36 -3.37
CA ILE A 159 14.61 15.09 -3.71
C ILE A 159 13.15 15.05 -3.26
N ASP A 160 12.28 14.40 -4.04
CA ASP A 160 10.89 14.23 -3.64
C ASP A 160 10.74 13.25 -2.48
N ARG A 161 9.71 13.49 -1.65
CA ARG A 161 9.45 12.70 -0.43
C ARG A 161 9.29 11.20 -0.69
N LYS A 162 8.64 10.82 -1.79
CA LYS A 162 8.30 9.41 -2.04
C LYS A 162 9.56 8.64 -2.42
N THR A 163 10.35 9.19 -3.33
CA THR A 163 11.62 8.61 -3.78
C THR A 163 12.61 8.52 -2.62
N PHE A 164 12.76 9.58 -1.84
CA PHE A 164 13.63 9.56 -0.66
C PHE A 164 13.21 8.52 0.38
N ALA A 165 11.91 8.41 0.68
CA ALA A 165 11.42 7.43 1.65
C ALA A 165 11.64 5.98 1.17
N GLN A 166 11.51 5.73 -0.12
CA GLN A 166 11.78 4.42 -0.72
C GLN A 166 13.26 4.08 -0.62
N GLN A 167 14.14 4.97 -1.09
CA GLN A 167 15.59 4.76 -1.07
C GLN A 167 16.16 4.59 0.34
N MET A 168 15.67 5.37 1.32
CA MET A 168 16.05 5.19 2.73
C MET A 168 15.57 3.85 3.30
N THR A 169 14.37 3.40 2.90
CA THR A 169 13.84 2.08 3.31
C THR A 169 14.67 0.94 2.73
N ASP A 170 15.06 1.05 1.45
CA ASP A 170 15.90 0.07 0.76
C ASP A 170 17.31 0.02 1.37
N ALA A 171 17.82 1.17 1.83
CA ALA A 171 19.05 1.27 2.64
C ALA A 171 18.89 0.76 4.09
N GLY A 172 17.70 0.30 4.49
CA GLY A 172 17.43 -0.21 5.84
C GLY A 172 17.34 0.85 6.94
N CYS A 173 17.15 2.13 6.58
CA CYS A 173 17.04 3.25 7.50
C CYS A 173 15.59 3.75 7.57
N ARG A 174 14.97 3.75 8.76
CA ARG A 174 13.55 4.11 8.93
C ARG A 174 13.38 5.45 9.67
N PRO A 175 12.43 6.30 9.23
CA PRO A 175 12.19 7.56 9.90
C PRO A 175 11.40 7.40 11.20
N THR A 176 11.89 8.03 12.27
CA THR A 176 11.27 8.12 13.60
C THR A 176 10.65 9.50 13.85
N ARG A 177 9.92 9.64 14.96
CA ARG A 177 9.39 10.92 15.44
C ARG A 177 10.25 11.42 16.60
N ASP A 178 10.65 12.68 16.55
CA ASP A 178 11.40 13.31 17.63
C ASP A 178 10.94 14.77 17.85
N ARG A 179 11.32 15.35 18.99
CA ARG A 179 11.05 16.74 19.34
C ARG A 179 12.25 17.59 18.94
N VAL A 180 11.99 18.59 18.11
CA VAL A 180 12.99 19.59 17.72
C VAL A 180 12.54 20.95 18.22
N THR A 181 13.45 21.66 18.87
CA THR A 181 13.25 23.05 19.29
C THR A 181 13.68 23.96 18.16
N SER A 182 12.76 24.77 17.65
CA SER A 182 13.05 25.80 16.64
C SER A 182 13.93 26.90 17.22
N GLU A 183 14.53 27.72 16.36
CA GLU A 183 15.25 28.94 16.75
C GLU A 183 14.36 29.90 17.57
N ASP A 184 13.04 29.87 17.33
CA ASP A 184 12.03 30.64 18.06
C ASP A 184 11.72 30.09 19.47
N GLY A 185 12.40 29.03 19.91
CA GLY A 185 12.20 28.39 21.22
C GLY A 185 10.97 27.48 21.31
N GLU A 186 10.18 27.36 20.24
CA GLU A 186 9.05 26.44 20.18
C GLU A 186 9.51 24.99 19.94
N THR A 187 9.13 24.08 20.84
CA THR A 187 9.33 22.64 20.65
C THR A 187 8.18 22.01 19.88
N ARG A 188 8.47 21.41 18.73
CA ARG A 188 7.48 20.70 17.91
C ARG A 188 7.91 19.25 17.66
N GLN A 189 6.93 18.34 17.59
CA GLN A 189 7.19 16.95 17.21
C GLN A 189 7.24 16.84 15.68
N VAL A 190 8.33 16.31 15.15
CA VAL A 190 8.59 16.18 13.72
C VAL A 190 9.03 14.76 13.38
N ARG A 191 8.97 14.42 12.09
CA ARG A 191 9.50 13.14 11.58
C ARG A 191 10.88 13.37 10.96
N GLY A 192 11.79 12.42 11.17
CA GLY A 192 13.18 12.52 10.76
C GLY A 192 13.95 11.22 11.00
N TYR A 193 15.26 11.29 10.92
CA TYR A 193 16.17 10.16 11.04
C TYR A 193 17.20 10.42 12.14
N LEU A 194 17.58 9.37 12.87
CA LEU A 194 18.71 9.44 13.79
C LEU A 194 20.00 9.32 12.98
N THR A 195 20.97 10.19 13.23
CA THR A 195 22.28 10.15 12.53
C THR A 195 23.04 8.85 12.83
N ALA A 196 22.82 8.25 14.00
CA ALA A 196 23.30 6.91 14.33
C ALA A 196 22.75 5.83 13.38
N GLU A 197 21.46 5.87 13.07
CA GLU A 197 20.84 4.89 12.15
C GLU A 197 21.28 5.12 10.69
N ILE A 198 21.54 6.38 10.31
CA ILE A 198 22.12 6.71 9.01
C ILE A 198 23.55 6.16 8.90
N ARG A 199 24.38 6.35 9.93
CA ARG A 199 25.74 5.76 9.99
C ARG A 199 25.70 4.25 9.84
N ILE A 200 24.85 3.57 10.60
CA ILE A 200 24.77 2.12 10.52
C ILE A 200 24.33 1.69 9.10
N ALA A 201 23.43 2.43 8.45
CA ALA A 201 23.05 2.14 7.06
C ALA A 201 24.23 2.32 6.09
N ILE A 202 25.06 3.36 6.27
CA ILE A 202 26.29 3.59 5.51
C ILE A 202 27.28 2.44 5.73
N ASP A 203 27.54 2.08 6.98
CA ASP A 203 28.47 1.00 7.34
C ASP A 203 28.03 -0.35 6.77
N ARG A 204 26.73 -0.65 6.80
CA ARG A 204 26.17 -1.88 6.18
C ARG A 204 26.34 -1.87 4.68
N ALA A 205 26.06 -0.75 4.03
CA ALA A 205 26.21 -0.62 2.58
C ALA A 205 27.68 -0.72 2.14
N ALA A 206 28.61 -0.22 2.96
CA ALA A 206 30.05 -0.38 2.75
C ALA A 206 30.52 -1.83 3.03
N ALA A 207 30.05 -2.45 4.12
CA ALA A 207 30.46 -3.79 4.56
C ALA A 207 29.90 -4.94 3.71
N GLY A 208 28.77 -4.75 3.02
CA GLY A 208 28.24 -5.68 2.01
C GLY A 208 29.20 -5.95 0.84
N THR A 209 30.31 -5.20 0.77
CA THR A 209 31.39 -5.31 -0.22
C THR A 209 32.54 -6.21 0.24
N GLY A 210 32.63 -6.59 1.53
CA GLY A 210 33.84 -7.23 2.10
C GLY A 210 33.80 -8.75 2.31
N ALA A 211 32.66 -9.42 2.07
CA ALA A 211 32.48 -10.83 2.47
C ALA A 211 32.63 -11.86 1.33
N ALA A 212 33.07 -11.47 0.14
CA ALA A 212 33.08 -12.34 -1.04
C ALA A 212 34.46 -12.80 -1.54
N ASP A 213 35.58 -12.42 -0.89
CA ASP A 213 36.92 -12.58 -1.48
C ASP A 213 37.94 -13.42 -0.68
N GLU A 214 37.53 -14.24 0.30
CA GLU A 214 38.48 -15.05 1.10
C GLU A 214 38.33 -16.59 1.03
N ASP A 215 37.42 -17.18 0.24
CA ASP A 215 37.20 -18.64 0.28
C ASP A 215 37.50 -19.41 -1.02
N ASP A 216 38.45 -18.94 -1.84
CA ASP A 216 38.98 -19.71 -2.99
C ASP A 216 40.52 -19.79 -3.02
N GLN A 217 41.12 -20.28 -1.93
CA GLN A 217 42.48 -20.82 -2.00
C GLN A 217 42.75 -21.85 -0.89
N ARG A 218 42.23 -23.07 -1.02
CA ARG A 218 42.88 -24.27 -0.44
C ARG A 218 42.47 -25.58 -1.10
#